data_AF-A0A936XXL7-F1
#
_entry.id   AF-A0A936XXL7-F1
#
_cell.length_a   1.000
_cell.length_b   1.000
_cell.length_c   1.000
_cell.angle_alpha   90.00
_cell.angle_beta   90.00
_cell.angle_gamma   90.00
#
_symmetry.space_group_name_H-M   'P 1'
#
loop_
_entity.id
_entity.type
_entity.pdbx_description
1 polymer ?
#
loop_
_entity_poly.entity_id
_entity_poly.type
_entity_poly.pdbx_seq_one_letter_code
_entity_poly.pdbx_strand_id
1 'polypeptide(L)'
;MKKVLFALAVAVTIAGAGCKKDNDDNASVSCNLPSTAVPASMVGNWANGYNSSTQLINTYNGQFLGNAWQSGKYFSFSADGKHAEFYYMANAGLTSSTATKVIGTVTFNVQEGSFVFHACQGHYRGWQNGVKTVDRDATAAELANNLTQKYFYSFETTGGITWMQIRFDPAGTPTSFRAVN
;
A
#
# COMPACT_ATOMS: atom_id res chain seq x y z
N MET A 1 48.60 -43.83 54.01
CA MET A 1 48.04 -43.18 55.22
C MET A 1 48.00 -41.67 55.00
N LYS A 2 46.90 -41.03 55.42
CA LYS A 2 46.61 -39.58 55.45
C LYS A 2 46.24 -38.97 54.08
N LYS A 3 44.94 -38.70 53.82
CA LYS A 3 44.17 -37.48 54.20
C LYS A 3 44.75 -36.27 53.45
N VAL A 4 44.06 -35.44 52.67
CA VAL A 4 42.70 -34.86 52.73
C VAL A 4 42.61 -33.97 51.46
N LEU A 5 41.59 -34.10 50.59
CA LEU A 5 40.47 -33.15 50.43
C LEU A 5 40.88 -31.66 50.40
N PHE A 6 40.71 -30.96 49.27
CA PHE A 6 39.93 -29.69 49.11
C PHE A 6 40.20 -28.97 47.77
N ALA A 7 39.13 -28.29 47.28
CA ALA A 7 39.03 -27.32 46.17
C ALA A 7 38.56 -27.91 44.81
N LEU A 8 37.25 -28.01 44.50
CA LEU A 8 36.31 -26.89 44.19
C LEU A 8 36.98 -25.87 43.25
N ALA A 9 36.60 -25.67 41.98
CA ALA A 9 35.24 -25.43 41.50
C ALA A 9 35.07 -25.83 40.03
N VAL A 10 34.21 -26.82 39.81
CA VAL A 10 33.41 -26.96 38.59
C VAL A 10 32.20 -26.05 38.77
N ALA A 11 31.99 -25.11 37.86
CA ALA A 11 30.67 -24.70 37.36
C ALA A 11 30.84 -23.48 36.46
N VAL A 12 30.99 -23.78 35.17
CA VAL A 12 30.75 -22.89 34.04
C VAL A 12 29.39 -22.20 34.26
N THR A 13 29.42 -20.93 34.63
CA THR A 13 28.25 -20.04 34.64
C THR A 13 28.42 -19.07 33.48
N ILE A 14 28.27 -19.58 32.26
CA ILE A 14 28.05 -18.72 31.09
C ILE A 14 26.56 -18.38 31.08
N ALA A 15 26.32 -17.08 31.14
CA ALA A 15 25.04 -16.41 31.15
C ALA A 15 24.11 -16.91 30.03
N GLY A 16 23.07 -17.64 30.41
CA GLY A 16 21.84 -17.73 29.62
C GLY A 16 20.95 -16.55 29.97
N ALA A 17 21.22 -15.38 29.39
CA ALA A 17 20.21 -14.34 29.29
C ALA A 17 19.09 -14.89 28.38
N GLY A 18 18.11 -15.55 29.00
CA GLY A 18 16.88 -15.93 28.34
C GLY A 18 16.09 -14.67 28.02
N CYS A 19 16.43 -14.03 26.89
CA CYS A 19 15.52 -13.15 26.21
C CYS A 19 14.28 -13.98 25.87
N LYS A 20 13.24 -13.83 26.69
CA LYS A 20 11.87 -14.06 26.23
C LYS A 20 11.70 -13.13 25.03
N LYS A 21 11.72 -13.72 23.84
CA LYS A 21 11.16 -13.07 22.66
C LYS A 21 9.67 -12.99 22.95
N ASP A 22 9.21 -11.80 23.31
CA ASP A 22 7.78 -11.52 23.31
C ASP A 22 7.28 -11.88 21.91
N ASN A 23 6.35 -12.82 21.87
CA ASN A 23 5.59 -13.15 20.67
C ASN A 23 4.69 -11.95 20.37
N ASP A 24 5.26 -10.90 19.79
CA ASP A 24 4.49 -10.02 18.95
C ASP A 24 4.14 -10.84 17.70
N ASP A 25 2.95 -11.43 17.69
CA ASP A 25 2.31 -12.05 16.52
C ASP A 25 1.99 -11.00 15.44
N ASN A 26 2.96 -10.17 15.06
CA ASN A 26 3.00 -9.54 13.75
C ASN A 26 3.45 -10.60 12.76
N ALA A 27 2.55 -11.52 12.42
CA ALA A 27 2.74 -12.44 11.32
C ALA A 27 2.98 -11.62 10.05
N SER A 28 4.25 -11.42 9.69
CA SER A 28 4.65 -10.72 8.49
C SER A 28 4.11 -11.49 7.28
N VAL A 29 3.29 -10.85 6.45
CA VAL A 29 2.82 -11.45 5.20
C VAL A 29 4.01 -11.53 4.24
N SER A 30 4.38 -12.74 3.84
CA SER A 30 5.42 -12.94 2.83
C SER A 30 4.98 -12.34 1.49
N CYS A 31 5.86 -11.61 0.80
CA CYS A 31 5.60 -11.13 -0.57
C CYS A 31 5.74 -12.22 -1.65
N ASN A 32 5.86 -13.50 -1.25
CA ASN A 32 5.77 -14.62 -2.18
C ASN A 32 4.29 -15.02 -2.41
N LEU A 33 3.50 -14.07 -2.92
CA LEU A 33 2.09 -14.23 -3.22
C LEU A 33 1.89 -14.66 -4.69
N PRO A 34 0.71 -15.22 -5.05
CA PRO A 34 0.43 -15.61 -6.42
C PRO A 34 0.70 -14.47 -7.41
N SER A 35 1.33 -14.79 -8.54
CA SER A 35 1.58 -13.84 -9.63
C SER A 35 1.39 -14.50 -10.98
N THR A 36 0.98 -13.70 -11.97
CA THR A 36 1.00 -14.09 -13.39
C THR A 36 1.72 -13.02 -14.19
N ALA A 37 2.13 -13.36 -15.41
CA ALA A 37 2.57 -12.34 -16.37
C ALA A 37 1.47 -11.28 -16.56
N VAL A 38 1.88 -10.02 -16.59
CA VAL A 38 0.99 -8.87 -16.79
C VAL A 38 0.80 -8.66 -18.30
N PRO A 39 -0.43 -8.46 -18.80
CA PRO A 39 -0.66 -8.11 -20.20
C PRO A 39 0.18 -6.91 -20.60
N ALA A 40 0.81 -6.95 -21.78
CA ALA A 40 1.72 -5.88 -22.23
C ALA A 40 1.08 -4.48 -22.20
N SER A 41 -0.25 -4.39 -22.43
CA SER A 41 -1.01 -3.15 -22.35
C SER A 41 -1.22 -2.59 -20.94
N MET A 42 -1.00 -3.40 -19.89
CA MET A 42 -1.13 -3.01 -18.48
C MET A 42 0.22 -2.70 -17.84
N VAL A 43 1.33 -3.18 -18.42
CA VAL A 43 2.68 -2.96 -17.87
C VAL A 43 3.00 -1.46 -17.83
N GLY A 44 3.60 -1.02 -16.73
CA GLY A 44 3.99 0.37 -16.53
C GLY A 44 3.20 1.06 -15.43
N ASN A 45 3.16 2.39 -15.51
CA ASN A 45 2.66 3.25 -14.45
C ASN A 45 1.38 3.96 -14.89
N TRP A 46 0.37 3.98 -14.02
CA TRP A 46 -0.96 4.47 -14.31
C TRP A 46 -1.44 5.40 -13.22
N ALA A 47 -1.76 6.64 -13.57
CA ALA A 47 -2.18 7.66 -12.62
C ALA A 47 -3.60 8.16 -12.90
N ASN A 48 -4.35 8.37 -11.84
CA ASN A 48 -5.60 9.11 -11.82
C ASN A 48 -5.48 10.23 -10.79
N GLY A 49 -5.98 11.41 -11.12
CA GLY A 49 -5.97 12.56 -10.23
C GLY A 49 -7.26 13.35 -10.35
N TYR A 50 -7.68 13.93 -9.24
CA TYR A 50 -8.81 14.85 -9.18
C TYR A 50 -8.45 16.03 -8.28
N ASN A 51 -8.80 17.23 -8.71
CA ASN A 51 -8.72 18.45 -7.93
C ASN A 51 -10.07 19.17 -8.03
N SER A 52 -10.65 19.52 -6.89
CA SER A 52 -11.88 20.33 -6.85
C SER A 52 -11.63 21.72 -7.41
N SER A 53 -12.60 22.28 -8.14
CA SER A 53 -12.55 23.70 -8.55
C SER A 53 -12.79 24.68 -7.39
N THR A 54 -13.34 24.21 -6.27
CA THR A 54 -13.57 25.03 -5.07
C THR A 54 -12.25 25.33 -4.38
N GLN A 55 -11.94 26.61 -4.23
CA GLN A 55 -10.72 27.10 -3.56
C GLN A 55 -11.01 27.47 -2.12
N LEU A 56 -10.02 27.26 -1.25
CA LEU A 56 -10.02 27.73 0.13
C LEU A 56 -9.14 28.98 0.21
N ILE A 57 -9.72 30.09 0.65
CA ILE A 57 -9.07 31.39 0.76
C ILE A 57 -9.15 31.86 2.21
N ASN A 58 -8.05 32.39 2.74
CA ASN A 58 -8.07 33.08 4.02
C ASN A 58 -8.82 34.41 3.88
N THR A 59 -9.91 34.57 4.62
CA THR A 59 -10.80 35.74 4.53
C THR A 59 -10.17 37.05 4.98
N TYR A 60 -9.09 37.01 5.78
CA TYR A 60 -8.48 38.20 6.35
C TYR A 60 -7.35 38.77 5.48
N ASN A 61 -6.60 37.92 4.78
CA ASN A 61 -5.45 38.34 3.97
C ASN A 61 -5.55 37.93 2.48
N GLY A 62 -6.63 37.27 2.08
CA GLY A 62 -6.86 36.84 0.69
C GLY A 62 -5.93 35.70 0.23
N GLN A 63 -5.16 35.09 1.13
CA GLN A 63 -4.20 34.06 0.77
C GLN A 63 -4.89 32.79 0.29
N PHE A 64 -4.46 32.24 -0.86
CA PHE A 64 -4.87 30.92 -1.32
C PHE A 64 -4.26 29.83 -0.44
N LEU A 65 -5.12 28.97 0.11
CA LEU A 65 -4.73 27.91 1.04
C LEU A 65 -4.81 26.50 0.41
N GLY A 66 -5.29 26.39 -0.82
CA GLY A 66 -5.47 25.12 -1.53
C GLY A 66 -6.88 24.92 -2.06
N ASN A 67 -7.15 23.73 -2.60
CA ASN A 67 -8.47 23.32 -3.06
C ASN A 67 -9.22 22.57 -1.95
N ALA A 68 -10.54 22.61 -1.97
CA ALA A 68 -11.38 21.96 -0.96
C ALA A 68 -11.20 20.44 -0.92
N TRP A 69 -10.86 19.83 -2.05
CA TRP A 69 -10.57 18.40 -2.16
C TRP A 69 -9.57 18.12 -3.27
N GLN A 70 -8.61 17.25 -3.00
CA GLN A 70 -7.67 16.70 -3.97
C GLN A 70 -7.48 15.22 -3.70
N SER A 71 -7.31 14.43 -4.75
CA SER A 71 -7.01 13.01 -4.60
C SER A 71 -6.21 12.49 -5.77
N GLY A 72 -5.35 11.52 -5.51
CA GLY A 72 -4.57 10.80 -6.51
C GLY A 72 -4.59 9.31 -6.24
N LYS A 73 -4.67 8.53 -7.31
CA LYS A 73 -4.47 7.08 -7.29
C LYS A 73 -3.39 6.74 -8.31
N TYR A 74 -2.58 5.75 -7.98
CA TYR A 74 -1.52 5.28 -8.85
C TYR A 74 -1.41 3.77 -8.78
N PHE A 75 -1.24 3.12 -9.93
CA PHE A 75 -0.85 1.73 -10.06
C PHE A 75 0.48 1.63 -10.80
N SER A 76 1.34 0.69 -10.39
CA SER A 76 2.48 0.25 -11.18
C SER A 76 2.47 -1.26 -11.29
N PHE A 77 2.71 -1.77 -12.49
CA PHE A 77 2.76 -3.20 -12.77
C PHE A 77 4.06 -3.55 -13.50
N SER A 78 4.88 -4.41 -12.89
CA SER A 78 5.99 -5.08 -13.55
C SER A 78 5.48 -6.19 -14.48
N ALA A 79 6.21 -6.48 -15.56
CA ALA A 79 5.79 -7.49 -16.54
C ALA A 79 5.61 -8.90 -15.94
N ASP A 80 6.36 -9.23 -14.89
CA ASP A 80 6.29 -10.51 -14.19
C ASP A 80 5.19 -10.59 -13.11
N GLY A 81 4.52 -9.46 -12.82
CA GLY A 81 3.47 -9.36 -11.81
C GLY A 81 3.94 -9.51 -10.37
N LYS A 82 5.26 -9.47 -10.10
CA LYS A 82 5.82 -9.68 -8.76
C LYS A 82 6.05 -8.40 -7.96
N HIS A 83 6.08 -7.24 -8.62
CA HIS A 83 6.33 -5.95 -8.00
C HIS A 83 5.23 -4.97 -8.41
N ALA A 84 4.02 -5.25 -7.94
CA ALA A 84 2.89 -4.36 -8.14
C ALA A 84 2.83 -3.33 -7.00
N GLU A 85 2.58 -2.08 -7.35
CA GLU A 85 2.38 -1.01 -6.37
C GLU A 85 1.03 -0.35 -6.57
N PHE A 86 0.39 0.01 -5.46
CA PHE A 86 -0.79 0.87 -5.44
C PHE A 86 -0.57 2.02 -4.45
N TYR A 87 -0.88 3.23 -4.88
CA TYR A 87 -0.86 4.40 -4.01
C TYR A 87 -2.19 5.11 -4.06
N TYR A 88 -2.61 5.59 -2.90
CA TYR A 88 -3.73 6.48 -2.76
C TYR A 88 -3.32 7.67 -1.91
N MET A 89 -3.65 8.87 -2.38
CA MET A 89 -3.49 10.10 -1.61
C MET A 89 -4.78 10.88 -1.68
N ALA A 90 -5.16 11.51 -0.58
CA ALA A 90 -6.24 12.47 -0.57
C ALA A 90 -5.95 13.60 0.41
N ASN A 91 -6.44 14.78 0.07
CA ASN A 91 -6.39 15.98 0.88
C ASN A 91 -7.78 16.61 0.87
N ALA A 92 -8.34 16.78 2.06
CA ALA A 92 -9.64 17.40 2.31
C ALA A 92 -9.44 18.85 2.78
N GLY A 93 -8.79 19.66 1.96
CA GLY A 93 -8.44 21.03 2.28
C GLY A 93 -7.49 21.13 3.47
N LEU A 94 -7.88 21.89 4.50
CA LEU A 94 -7.02 22.22 5.64
C LEU A 94 -7.14 21.24 6.81
N THR A 95 -8.14 20.35 6.78
CA THR A 95 -8.51 19.58 7.97
C THR A 95 -7.91 18.19 7.99
N SER A 96 -7.83 17.51 6.85
CA SER A 96 -7.42 16.11 6.80
C SER A 96 -6.66 15.79 5.52
N SER A 97 -5.65 14.93 5.64
CA SER A 97 -5.04 14.30 4.48
C SER A 97 -4.59 12.88 4.81
N THR A 98 -4.47 12.06 3.78
CA THR A 98 -4.04 10.66 3.88
C THR A 98 -3.14 10.30 2.72
N ALA A 99 -2.18 9.42 2.98
CA ALA A 99 -1.37 8.77 1.97
C ALA A 99 -1.25 7.29 2.35
N THR A 100 -1.56 6.41 1.40
CA THR A 100 -1.43 4.97 1.53
C THR A 100 -0.53 4.47 0.42
N LYS A 101 0.50 3.70 0.77
CA LYS A 101 1.31 2.93 -0.17
C LYS A 101 1.05 1.45 0.10
N VAL A 102 0.80 0.68 -0.95
CA VAL A 102 0.64 -0.78 -0.89
C VAL A 102 1.57 -1.41 -1.93
N ILE A 103 2.28 -2.46 -1.52
CA ILE A 103 3.14 -3.27 -2.37
C ILE A 103 2.62 -4.71 -2.35
N GLY A 104 2.67 -5.37 -3.50
CA GLY A 104 2.16 -6.71 -3.65
C GLY A 104 2.53 -7.38 -4.97
N THR A 105 1.81 -8.45 -5.26
CA THR A 105 1.85 -9.14 -6.55
C THR A 105 0.49 -9.03 -7.24
N VAL A 106 0.43 -9.41 -8.52
CA VAL A 106 -0.82 -9.41 -9.29
C VAL A 106 -1.02 -10.70 -10.06
N THR A 107 -2.26 -11.16 -10.10
CA THR A 107 -2.70 -12.25 -10.98
C THR A 107 -3.77 -11.73 -11.92
N PHE A 108 -3.52 -11.80 -13.22
CA PHE A 108 -4.42 -11.37 -14.28
C PHE A 108 -5.24 -12.54 -14.81
N ASN A 109 -6.53 -12.28 -15.03
CA ASN A 109 -7.41 -13.10 -15.84
C ASN A 109 -7.82 -12.29 -17.08
N VAL A 110 -7.12 -12.52 -18.19
CA VAL A 110 -7.34 -11.77 -19.44
C VAL A 110 -8.70 -12.08 -20.07
N GLN A 111 -9.17 -13.32 -19.94
CA GLN A 111 -10.47 -13.73 -20.51
C GLN A 111 -11.63 -13.01 -19.81
N GLU A 112 -11.51 -12.80 -18.49
CA GLU A 112 -12.50 -12.07 -17.70
C GLU A 112 -12.31 -10.55 -17.75
N GLY A 113 -11.13 -10.06 -18.17
CA GLY A 113 -10.78 -8.66 -18.05
C GLY A 113 -10.64 -8.24 -16.57
N SER A 114 -10.03 -9.09 -15.74
CA SER A 114 -9.87 -8.85 -14.31
C SER A 114 -8.43 -9.08 -13.84
N PHE A 115 -8.09 -8.52 -12.67
CA PHE A 115 -6.89 -8.90 -11.93
C PHE A 115 -7.15 -8.88 -10.43
N VAL A 116 -6.37 -9.65 -9.69
CA VAL A 116 -6.33 -9.58 -8.22
C VAL A 116 -5.00 -8.97 -7.82
N PHE A 117 -5.05 -7.90 -7.04
CA PHE A 117 -3.88 -7.34 -6.37
C PHE A 117 -3.73 -8.05 -5.03
N HIS A 118 -2.62 -8.74 -4.80
CA HIS A 118 -2.32 -9.45 -3.56
C HIS A 118 -1.36 -8.62 -2.72
N ALA A 119 -1.90 -7.92 -1.72
CA ALA A 119 -1.10 -7.03 -0.89
C ALA A 119 -0.24 -7.84 0.09
N CYS A 120 1.06 -7.55 0.12
CA CYS A 120 1.98 -8.12 1.12
C CYS A 120 2.52 -7.07 2.09
N GLN A 121 2.54 -5.79 1.68
CA GLN A 121 2.94 -4.67 2.52
C GLN A 121 2.02 -3.48 2.27
N GLY A 122 1.72 -2.75 3.33
CA GLY A 122 0.90 -1.54 3.28
C GLY A 122 1.38 -0.58 4.34
N HIS A 123 1.40 0.71 4.03
CA HIS A 123 1.80 1.75 4.96
C HIS A 123 0.85 2.93 4.87
N TYR A 124 0.29 3.31 6.01
CA TYR A 124 -0.69 4.37 6.15
C TYR A 124 -0.06 5.59 6.80
N ARG A 125 -0.28 6.74 6.19
CA ARG A 125 -0.01 8.05 6.79
C ARG A 125 -1.26 8.89 6.76
N GLY A 126 -1.55 9.56 7.87
CA GLY A 126 -2.71 10.42 8.02
C GLY A 126 -2.35 11.66 8.81
N TRP A 127 -2.92 12.78 8.41
CA TRP A 127 -2.77 14.06 9.09
C TRP A 127 -4.12 14.68 9.39
N GLN A 128 -4.23 15.30 10.56
CA GLN A 128 -5.36 16.14 10.94
C GLN A 128 -4.83 17.52 11.32
N ASN A 129 -5.37 18.57 10.69
CA ASN A 129 -4.94 19.97 10.88
C ASN A 129 -3.41 20.14 10.76
N GLY A 130 -2.80 19.47 9.77
CA GLY A 130 -1.35 19.49 9.54
C GLY A 130 -0.51 18.62 10.48
N VAL A 131 -1.09 18.05 11.54
CA VAL A 131 -0.39 17.16 12.48
C VAL A 131 -0.57 15.71 12.05
N LYS A 132 0.53 14.96 11.99
CA LYS A 132 0.51 13.54 11.67
C LYS A 132 -0.14 12.75 12.81
N THR A 133 -1.28 12.11 12.54
CA THR A 133 -2.05 11.30 13.50
C THR A 133 -1.98 9.80 13.24
N VAL A 134 -1.63 9.40 12.01
CA VAL A 134 -1.42 8.01 11.62
C VAL A 134 -0.08 7.90 10.92
N ASP A 135 0.74 6.95 11.35
CA ASP A 135 1.99 6.55 10.70
C ASP A 135 2.29 5.11 11.13
N ARG A 136 1.80 4.14 10.35
CA ARG A 136 1.93 2.72 10.69
C ARG A 136 1.83 1.84 9.47
N ASP A 137 2.34 0.64 9.63
CA ASP A 137 2.11 -0.43 8.67
C ASP A 137 0.70 -1.02 8.80
N ALA A 138 0.23 -1.59 7.71
CA ALA A 138 -0.99 -2.36 7.66
C ALA A 138 -0.83 -3.67 8.45
N THR A 139 -1.85 -4.04 9.20
CA THR A 139 -1.93 -5.33 9.87
C THR A 139 -2.14 -6.45 8.84
N ALA A 140 -1.81 -7.69 9.22
CA ALA A 140 -2.05 -8.86 8.37
C ALA A 140 -3.53 -9.00 7.95
N ALA A 141 -4.46 -8.65 8.84
CA ALA A 141 -5.89 -8.66 8.55
C ALA A 141 -6.30 -7.60 7.51
N GLU A 142 -5.73 -6.40 7.58
CA GLU A 142 -5.96 -5.34 6.58
C GLU A 142 -5.37 -5.73 5.21
N LEU A 143 -4.18 -6.35 5.20
CA LEU A 143 -3.56 -6.86 3.97
C LEU A 143 -4.42 -7.94 3.30
N ALA A 144 -4.94 -8.88 4.08
CA ALA A 144 -5.74 -9.99 3.57
C ALA A 144 -7.16 -9.59 3.13
N ASN A 145 -7.82 -8.67 3.85
CA ASN A 145 -9.24 -8.40 3.65
C ASN A 145 -9.56 -7.08 2.95
N ASN A 146 -8.72 -6.05 3.11
CA ASN A 146 -9.01 -4.70 2.62
C ASN A 146 -8.11 -4.27 1.47
N LEU A 147 -6.86 -4.72 1.45
CA LEU A 147 -5.87 -4.33 0.46
C LEU A 147 -5.64 -5.39 -0.63
N THR A 148 -5.98 -6.65 -0.35
CA THR A 148 -6.05 -7.70 -1.36
C THR A 148 -7.44 -7.72 -1.98
N GLN A 149 -7.53 -7.37 -3.26
CA GLN A 149 -8.82 -7.11 -3.90
C GLN A 149 -8.79 -7.46 -5.39
N LYS A 150 -9.93 -7.98 -5.87
CA LYS A 150 -10.19 -8.17 -7.29
C LYS A 150 -10.70 -6.88 -7.93
N TYR A 151 -10.16 -6.57 -9.10
CA TYR A 151 -10.52 -5.45 -9.96
C TYR A 151 -10.88 -5.94 -11.35
N PHE A 152 -11.74 -5.19 -12.03
CA PHE A 152 -12.04 -5.37 -13.45
C PHE A 152 -11.42 -4.21 -14.23
N TYR A 153 -10.81 -4.53 -15.37
CA TYR A 153 -10.14 -3.54 -16.21
C TYR A 153 -10.67 -3.57 -17.65
N SER A 154 -10.59 -2.41 -18.29
CA SER A 154 -10.82 -2.25 -19.72
C SER A 154 -10.00 -1.06 -20.22
N PHE A 155 -9.90 -0.88 -21.53
CA PHE A 155 -9.25 0.28 -22.13
C PHE A 155 -10.24 1.07 -22.95
N GLU A 156 -10.15 2.39 -22.88
CA GLU A 156 -10.94 3.32 -23.69
C GLU A 156 -10.01 4.30 -24.37
N THR A 157 -10.19 4.53 -25.67
CA THR A 157 -9.39 5.51 -26.42
C THR A 157 -10.26 6.68 -26.83
N THR A 158 -9.95 7.85 -26.31
CA THR A 158 -10.69 9.09 -26.59
C THR A 158 -9.70 10.21 -26.87
N GLY A 159 -9.87 10.89 -28.01
CA GLY A 159 -8.97 11.96 -28.44
C GLY A 159 -7.51 11.50 -28.65
N GLY A 160 -7.31 10.25 -29.05
CA GLY A 160 -5.96 9.67 -29.25
C GLY A 160 -5.24 9.29 -27.95
N ILE A 161 -5.89 9.40 -26.79
CA ILE A 161 -5.34 9.00 -25.49
C ILE A 161 -6.03 7.72 -25.05
N THR A 162 -5.24 6.69 -24.76
CA THR A 162 -5.72 5.44 -24.15
C THR A 162 -5.77 5.58 -22.64
N TRP A 163 -6.95 5.34 -22.08
CA TRP A 163 -7.23 5.34 -20.66
C TRP A 163 -7.45 3.91 -20.17
N MET A 164 -6.78 3.54 -19.08
CA MET A 164 -7.08 2.32 -18.33
C MET A 164 -8.28 2.59 -17.42
N GLN A 165 -9.33 1.80 -17.56
CA GLN A 165 -10.56 1.90 -16.79
C GLN A 165 -10.58 0.80 -15.74
N ILE A 166 -10.57 1.13 -14.45
CA ILE A 166 -10.63 0.16 -13.35
C ILE A 166 -11.97 0.24 -12.62
N ARG A 167 -12.57 -0.92 -12.32
CA ARG A 167 -13.82 -1.07 -11.56
C ARG A 167 -13.65 -2.06 -10.41
N PHE A 168 -14.40 -1.85 -9.32
CA PHE A 168 -14.52 -2.81 -8.21
C PHE A 168 -15.56 -3.90 -8.49
N ASP A 169 -16.62 -3.54 -9.22
CA ASP A 169 -17.71 -4.40 -9.67
C ASP A 169 -17.76 -4.30 -11.21
N PRO A 170 -17.96 -5.40 -11.96
CA PRO A 170 -18.11 -5.36 -13.42
C PRO A 170 -19.14 -4.33 -13.91
N ALA A 171 -20.24 -4.15 -13.17
CA ALA A 171 -21.30 -3.20 -13.48
C ALA A 171 -21.05 -1.79 -12.91
N GLY A 172 -19.98 -1.61 -12.14
CA GLY A 172 -19.64 -0.35 -11.48
C GLY A 172 -19.14 0.74 -12.42
N THR A 173 -19.20 1.99 -11.94
CA THR A 173 -18.58 3.12 -12.64
C THR A 173 -17.06 2.99 -12.60
N PRO A 174 -16.37 3.10 -13.75
CA PRO A 174 -14.91 3.00 -13.77
C PRO A 174 -14.24 4.25 -13.21
N THR A 175 -13.05 4.05 -12.65
CA THR A 175 -12.06 5.12 -12.46
C THR A 175 -11.07 5.07 -13.63
N SER A 176 -10.87 6.20 -14.32
CA SER A 176 -9.99 6.29 -15.48
C SER A 176 -8.57 6.70 -15.09
N PHE A 177 -7.59 5.96 -15.56
CA PHE A 177 -6.17 6.19 -15.33
C PHE A 177 -5.47 6.43 -16.66
N ARG A 178 -4.49 7.33 -16.65
CA ARG A 178 -3.61 7.59 -17.79
C ARG A 178 -2.26 6.95 -17.53
N ALA A 179 -1.64 6.41 -18.57
CA ALA A 179 -0.25 6.00 -18.51
C ALA A 179 0.64 7.22 -18.19
N VAL A 180 1.60 7.04 -17.29
CA VAL A 180 2.61 8.03 -16.93
C VAL A 180 4.00 7.41 -17.06
N ASN A 181 5.00 8.24 -17.38
CA ASN A 181 6.40 7.80 -17.51
C ASN A 181 7.08 7.79 -16.15
#